data_AF-A0A0E0TCS3-F1
#
_entry.id   AF-A0A0E0TCS3-F1
#
_cell.length_a   1.000
_cell.length_b   1.000
_cell.length_c   1.000
_cell.angle_alpha   90.00
_cell.angle_beta   90.00
_cell.angle_gamma   90.00
#
_symmetry.space_group_name_H-M   'P 1'
#
loop_
_entity.id
_entity.type
_entity.pdbx_description
1 polymer ?
#
loop_
_entity_poly.entity_id
_entity_poly.type
_entity_poly.pdbx_seq_one_letter_code
_entity_poly.pdbx_strand_id
1 'polypeptide(L)'
;MRTSDICRYQDGKVYNVRDYQPGTNAPPFHVRCRTTTIPHFDESEYTNGEKRQSMNGVVDSVSYEEWYNKNVLKPKLEAERKEREKEQALEEQIRADIRNGVYKLEHSRNHYDKHNPSHKRYLDYVERNAAKGLHPPSYLTISYEEANELVKKYAGTGILQFSGKGKWINKELIKGDKYIGVYVDQTTGEEVKTKDFKIHYSKTGTHIVPTLIKERGKKH
;
A
#
# COMPACT_ATOMS: atom_id res chain seq x y z
N MET A 1 3.87 21.13 12.75
CA MET A 1 5.13 21.53 13.43
C MET A 1 5.47 22.97 13.02
N ARG A 2 5.76 23.86 13.97
CA ARG A 2 5.79 25.34 13.73
C ARG A 2 7.19 25.97 13.71
N THR A 3 8.25 25.19 13.88
CA THR A 3 9.64 25.70 13.79
C THR A 3 10.06 25.74 12.32
N SER A 4 10.59 26.87 11.85
CA SER A 4 11.06 27.05 10.47
C SER A 4 12.33 26.25 10.19
N ASP A 5 12.62 25.98 8.92
CA ASP A 5 13.79 25.19 8.52
C ASP A 5 15.10 25.89 8.91
N ILE A 6 15.20 27.21 8.75
CA ILE A 6 16.38 27.98 9.17
C ILE A 6 16.61 27.89 10.69
N CYS A 7 15.55 27.97 11.51
CA CYS A 7 15.69 27.84 12.97
C CYS A 7 16.14 26.44 13.39
N ARG A 8 15.69 25.39 12.69
CA ARG A 8 16.14 24.01 12.96
C ARG A 8 17.60 23.82 12.54
N TYR A 9 17.97 24.39 11.39
CA TYR A 9 19.33 24.31 10.86
C TYR A 9 20.35 25.07 11.71
N GLN A 10 19.92 26.12 12.41
CA GLN A 10 20.77 26.91 13.31
C GLN A 10 20.84 26.36 14.75
N ASP A 11 20.06 25.33 15.07
CA ASP A 11 20.02 24.78 16.42
C ASP A 11 21.34 24.08 16.79
N GLY A 12 21.88 24.41 17.98
CA GLY A 12 23.15 23.86 18.46
C GLY A 12 24.42 24.39 17.79
N LYS A 13 24.32 25.32 16.83
CA LYS A 13 25.51 25.90 16.20
C LYS A 13 26.14 26.99 17.06
N VAL A 14 27.47 26.99 17.08
CA VAL A 14 28.29 27.96 17.81
C VAL A 14 28.90 28.93 16.82
N TYR A 15 28.77 30.23 17.11
CA TYR A 15 29.31 31.32 16.30
C TYR A 15 30.09 32.27 17.19
N ASN A 16 31.15 32.88 16.64
CA ASN A 16 31.84 33.95 17.33
C ASN A 16 30.93 35.17 17.46
N VAL A 17 30.94 35.82 18.62
CA VAL A 17 30.16 37.05 18.86
C VAL A 17 30.53 38.16 17.87
N ARG A 18 31.79 38.19 17.40
CA ARG A 18 32.25 39.16 16.39
C ARG A 18 31.55 39.01 15.04
N ASP A 19 31.01 37.83 14.73
CA ASP A 19 30.36 37.52 13.46
C ASP A 19 28.83 37.68 13.54
N TYR A 20 28.29 38.27 14.62
CA TYR A 20 26.84 38.36 14.89
C TYR A 20 26.06 39.07 13.77
N GLN A 21 25.20 38.32 13.07
CA GLN A 21 24.37 38.78 11.95
C GLN A 21 22.93 38.25 12.07
N PRO A 22 21.98 39.09 12.54
CA PRO A 22 20.57 38.77 12.58
C PRO A 22 20.03 38.31 11.22
N GLY A 23 19.22 37.25 11.21
CA GLY A 23 18.68 36.69 9.97
C GLY A 23 19.56 35.63 9.32
N THR A 24 20.85 35.56 9.67
CA THR A 24 21.80 34.62 9.08
C THR A 24 22.34 33.65 10.11
N ASN A 25 23.11 34.11 11.10
CA ASN A 25 23.70 33.27 12.16
C ASN A 25 23.23 33.66 13.58
N ALA A 26 22.45 34.72 13.70
CA ALA A 26 21.82 35.13 14.96
C ALA A 26 20.30 35.36 14.80
N PRO A 27 19.50 35.12 15.84
CA PRO A 27 18.10 35.48 15.84
C PRO A 27 17.92 37.02 15.87
N PRO A 28 16.80 37.56 15.35
CA PRO A 28 15.68 36.83 14.77
C PRO A 28 15.96 36.36 13.33
N PHE A 29 15.64 35.09 13.03
CA PHE A 29 15.75 34.54 11.67
C PHE A 29 14.54 34.81 10.78
N HIS A 30 13.41 35.17 11.39
CA HIS A 30 12.14 35.44 10.70
C HIS A 30 11.18 36.22 11.61
N VAL A 31 10.12 36.79 11.05
CA VAL A 31 9.17 37.71 11.74
C VAL A 31 8.58 37.15 13.04
N ARG A 32 8.40 35.82 13.15
CA ARG A 32 7.92 35.14 14.37
C ARG A 32 8.97 34.24 15.03
N CYS A 33 10.23 34.67 15.01
CA CYS A 33 11.35 33.90 15.54
C CYS A 33 11.22 33.75 17.06
N ARG A 34 11.42 32.51 17.53
CA ARG A 34 11.44 32.14 18.95
C ARG A 34 12.80 31.51 19.33
N THR A 35 13.76 31.55 18.41
CA THR A 35 15.12 31.08 18.69
C THR A 35 15.82 32.09 19.57
N THR A 36 16.61 31.60 20.50
CA THR A 36 17.47 32.40 21.37
C THR A 36 18.90 31.89 21.26
N THR A 37 19.85 32.73 21.62
CA THR A 37 21.26 32.36 21.78
C THR A 37 21.58 32.24 23.27
N ILE A 38 22.48 31.34 23.62
CA ILE A 38 23.07 31.20 24.96
C ILE A 38 24.59 31.31 24.85
N PRO A 39 25.29 31.79 25.89
CA PRO A 39 26.76 31.71 25.93
C PRO A 39 27.22 30.26 25.80
N HIS A 40 28.24 30.02 24.97
CA HIS A 40 28.89 28.71 24.85
C HIS A 40 30.16 28.70 25.70
N PHE A 41 30.34 27.65 26.50
CA PHE A 41 31.54 27.40 27.27
C PHE A 41 32.16 26.09 26.78
N ASP A 42 33.48 26.08 26.57
CA ASP A 42 34.18 24.89 26.04
C ASP A 42 34.24 23.75 27.07
N GLU A 43 34.06 24.06 28.35
CA GLU A 43 34.01 23.10 29.44
C GLU A 43 32.58 22.55 29.62
N SER A 44 32.42 21.26 29.35
CA SER A 44 31.12 20.57 29.43
C SER A 44 30.50 20.55 30.83
N GLU A 45 31.28 20.84 31.89
CA GLU A 45 30.78 20.90 33.27
C GLU A 45 29.69 21.96 33.46
N TYR A 46 29.75 23.05 32.69
CA TYR A 46 28.77 24.15 32.77
C TYR A 46 27.46 23.87 32.02
N THR A 47 27.45 22.91 31.10
CA THR A 47 26.28 22.58 30.25
C THR A 47 25.68 21.21 30.55
N ASN A 48 26.35 20.39 31.38
CA ASN A 48 25.90 19.06 31.71
C ASN A 48 24.67 19.09 32.63
N GLY A 49 23.60 18.39 32.22
CA GLY A 49 22.34 18.34 32.96
C GLY A 49 21.45 19.58 32.83
N GLU A 50 21.79 20.50 31.91
CA GLU A 50 20.93 21.65 31.61
C GLU A 50 19.54 21.20 31.17
N LYS A 51 18.54 21.92 31.69
CA LYS A 51 17.15 21.75 31.30
C LYS A 51 16.60 23.06 30.78
N ARG A 52 15.71 22.97 29.80
CA ARG A 52 15.05 24.11 29.18
C ARG A 52 13.58 24.16 29.53
N GLN A 53 13.05 25.36 29.70
CA GLN A 53 11.62 25.57 29.89
C GLN A 53 10.90 25.39 28.56
N SER A 54 9.96 24.44 28.51
CA SER A 54 8.98 24.27 27.43
C SER A 54 7.61 24.80 27.87
N MET A 55 6.68 24.95 26.92
CA MET A 55 5.28 25.30 27.19
C MET A 55 4.63 24.36 28.22
N ASN A 56 5.06 23.09 28.25
CA ASN A 56 4.49 22.04 29.10
C ASN A 56 5.40 21.69 30.30
N GLY A 57 6.35 22.56 30.65
CA GLY A 57 7.27 22.37 31.78
C GLY A 57 8.73 22.19 31.37
N VAL A 58 9.56 21.84 32.34
CA VAL A 58 11.01 21.69 32.20
C VAL A 58 11.33 20.39 31.44
N VAL A 59 12.13 20.47 30.37
CA VAL A 59 12.58 19.32 29.57
C VAL A 59 14.10 19.32 29.44
N ASP A 60 14.70 18.16 29.20
CA ASP A 60 16.16 18.07 28.98
C ASP A 60 16.59 18.94 27.80
N SER A 61 17.78 19.53 27.91
CA SER A 61 18.43 20.26 26.83
C SER A 61 18.98 19.26 25.81
N VAL A 62 18.15 18.93 24.83
CA VAL A 62 18.51 18.10 23.66
C VAL A 62 18.35 18.94 22.41
N SER A 63 19.14 18.62 21.38
CA SER A 63 18.98 19.30 20.09
C SER A 63 17.59 19.04 19.52
N TYR A 64 17.14 19.95 18.66
CA TYR A 64 15.90 19.80 17.92
C TYR A 64 15.90 18.49 17.11
N GLU A 65 17.03 18.12 16.52
CA GLU A 65 17.19 16.89 15.75
C GLU A 65 16.98 15.65 16.63
N GLU A 66 17.64 15.57 17.77
CA GLU A 66 17.48 14.46 18.73
C GLU A 66 16.03 14.37 19.23
N TRP A 67 15.45 15.51 19.60
CA TRP A 67 14.06 15.57 20.03
C TRP A 67 13.11 15.11 18.93
N TYR A 68 13.31 15.57 17.69
CA TYR A 68 12.50 15.22 16.52
C TYR A 68 12.58 13.72 16.24
N ASN A 69 13.79 13.17 16.24
CA ASN A 69 14.03 11.75 15.99
C ASN A 69 13.32 10.89 17.03
N LYS A 70 13.41 11.26 18.31
CA LYS A 70 12.80 10.51 19.42
C LYS A 70 11.27 10.64 19.47
N ASN A 71 10.73 11.84 19.29
CA ASN A 71 9.32 12.13 19.60
C ASN A 71 8.41 12.17 18.36
N VAL A 72 8.97 12.27 17.16
CA VAL A 72 8.19 12.39 15.92
C VAL A 72 8.53 11.27 14.95
N LEU A 73 9.81 11.11 14.61
CA LEU A 73 10.22 10.11 13.62
C LEU A 73 10.02 8.68 14.14
N LYS A 74 10.54 8.38 15.34
CA LYS A 74 10.45 7.03 15.91
C LYS A 74 9.00 6.55 16.10
N PRO A 75 8.07 7.33 16.70
CA PRO A 75 6.67 6.90 16.80
C PRO A 75 6.00 6.70 15.43
N LYS A 76 6.33 7.54 14.44
CA LYS A 76 5.84 7.38 13.06
C LYS A 76 6.30 6.05 12.46
N LEU A 77 7.60 5.74 12.56
CA LEU A 77 8.16 4.49 12.05
C LEU A 77 7.61 3.25 12.79
N GLU A 78 7.38 3.36 14.10
CA GLU A 78 6.75 2.29 14.89
C GLU A 78 5.29 2.06 14.50
N ALA A 79 4.52 3.13 14.26
CA ALA A 79 3.15 3.01 13.76
C ALA A 79 3.12 2.36 12.37
N GLU A 80 3.98 2.81 11.45
CA GLU A 80 4.11 2.20 10.12
C GLU A 80 4.53 0.72 10.20
N ARG A 81 5.42 0.35 11.13
CA ARG A 81 5.80 -1.05 11.35
C ARG A 81 4.62 -1.88 11.85
N LYS A 82 3.87 -1.40 12.84
CA LYS A 82 2.70 -2.10 13.37
C LYS A 82 1.61 -2.30 12.30
N GLU A 83 1.40 -1.32 11.43
CA GLU A 83 0.44 -1.48 10.32
C GLU A 83 0.92 -2.55 9.33
N ARG A 84 2.20 -2.56 8.95
CA ARG A 84 2.76 -3.64 8.10
C ARG A 84 2.63 -5.03 8.73
N GLU A 85 2.91 -5.14 10.03
CA GLU A 85 2.76 -6.41 10.77
C GLU A 85 1.30 -6.90 10.76
N LYS A 86 0.32 -6.00 10.91
CA LYS A 86 -1.11 -6.33 10.78
C LYS A 86 -1.49 -6.79 9.38
N GLU A 87 -0.99 -6.10 8.35
CA GLU A 87 -1.22 -6.48 6.95
C GLU A 87 -0.65 -7.87 6.66
N GLN A 88 0.59 -8.14 7.06
CA GLN A 88 1.23 -9.45 6.90
C GLN A 88 0.49 -10.56 7.65
N ALA A 89 0.06 -10.30 8.89
CA ALA A 89 -0.71 -11.26 9.67
C ALA A 89 -2.06 -11.57 9.02
N LEU A 90 -2.74 -10.55 8.46
CA LEU A 90 -4.00 -10.72 7.73
C LEU A 90 -3.79 -11.53 6.44
N GLU A 91 -2.73 -11.26 5.68
CA GLU A 91 -2.41 -12.03 4.48
C GLU A 91 -2.14 -13.51 4.80
N GLU A 92 -1.36 -13.78 5.84
CA GLU A 92 -1.07 -15.16 6.27
C GLU A 92 -2.33 -15.87 6.75
N GLN A 93 -3.21 -15.17 7.49
CA GLN A 93 -4.50 -15.71 7.91
C GLN A 93 -5.35 -16.09 6.69
N ILE A 94 -5.45 -15.24 5.68
CA ILE A 94 -6.23 -15.52 4.45
C ILE A 94 -5.66 -16.72 3.71
N ARG A 95 -4.32 -16.81 3.60
CA ARG A 95 -3.65 -17.95 2.97
C ARG A 95 -3.90 -19.24 3.75
N ALA A 96 -3.87 -19.17 5.09
CA ALA A 96 -4.24 -20.30 5.94
C ALA A 96 -5.70 -20.72 5.71
N ASP A 97 -6.65 -19.78 5.66
CA ASP A 97 -8.06 -20.07 5.39
C ASP A 97 -8.26 -20.77 4.03
N ILE A 98 -7.53 -20.34 2.99
CA ILE A 98 -7.53 -20.99 1.67
C ILE A 98 -6.99 -22.42 1.77
N ARG A 99 -5.85 -22.64 2.42
CA ARG A 99 -5.25 -23.97 2.61
C ARG A 99 -6.13 -24.90 3.46
N ASN A 100 -6.77 -24.36 4.48
CA ASN A 100 -7.61 -25.09 5.43
C ASN A 100 -9.03 -25.36 4.89
N GLY A 101 -9.33 -24.97 3.65
CA GLY A 101 -10.60 -25.30 3.00
C GLY A 101 -11.80 -24.47 3.47
N VAL A 102 -11.56 -23.27 4.04
CA VAL A 102 -12.65 -22.30 4.32
C VAL A 102 -13.38 -21.91 3.03
N TYR A 103 -12.65 -21.93 1.91
CA TYR A 103 -13.18 -21.69 0.57
C TYR A 103 -13.22 -22.99 -0.24
N LYS A 104 -14.27 -23.16 -1.04
CA LYS A 104 -14.39 -24.32 -1.92
C LYS A 104 -13.49 -24.12 -3.16
N LEU A 105 -12.38 -24.87 -3.22
CA LEU A 105 -11.40 -24.81 -4.32
C LEU A 105 -11.80 -25.60 -5.57
N GLU A 106 -13.08 -25.91 -5.71
CA GLU A 106 -13.65 -26.45 -6.94
C GLU A 106 -14.19 -25.29 -7.78
N HIS A 107 -13.84 -25.29 -9.07
CA HIS A 107 -14.38 -24.29 -9.98
C HIS A 107 -15.91 -24.43 -10.08
N SER A 108 -16.65 -23.33 -9.95
CA SER A 108 -18.10 -23.34 -10.08
C SER A 108 -18.47 -23.53 -11.55
N ARG A 109 -19.18 -24.61 -11.88
CA ARG A 109 -19.65 -24.87 -13.26
C ARG A 109 -20.52 -23.73 -13.80
N ASN A 110 -21.46 -23.26 -12.99
CA ASN A 110 -22.34 -22.13 -13.35
C ASN A 110 -21.56 -20.84 -13.67
N HIS A 111 -20.46 -20.57 -12.96
CA HIS A 111 -19.63 -19.40 -13.25
C HIS A 111 -18.72 -19.62 -14.45
N TYR A 112 -18.18 -20.84 -14.63
CA TYR A 112 -17.43 -21.21 -15.82
C TYR A 112 -18.27 -21.01 -17.09
N ASP A 113 -19.52 -21.48 -17.10
CA ASP A 113 -20.41 -21.39 -18.26
C ASP A 113 -20.71 -19.93 -18.67
N LYS A 114 -20.64 -18.98 -17.73
CA LYS A 114 -20.78 -17.53 -18.01
C LYS A 114 -19.53 -16.92 -18.66
N HIS A 115 -18.44 -17.67 -18.73
CA HIS A 115 -17.18 -17.30 -19.36
C HIS A 115 -16.81 -18.25 -20.50
N ASN A 116 -17.72 -19.14 -20.92
CA ASN A 116 -17.50 -20.07 -22.03
C ASN A 116 -18.25 -19.58 -23.27
N PRO A 117 -17.56 -19.07 -24.32
CA PRO A 117 -18.19 -18.49 -25.51
C PRO A 117 -19.20 -19.41 -26.21
N SER A 118 -19.00 -20.72 -26.11
CA SER A 118 -19.84 -21.71 -26.76
C SER A 118 -21.10 -22.08 -25.95
N HIS A 119 -21.23 -21.58 -24.71
CA HIS A 119 -22.36 -21.92 -23.84
C HIS A 119 -23.44 -20.84 -23.88
N LYS A 120 -24.72 -21.27 -23.91
CA LYS A 120 -25.90 -20.39 -23.80
C LYS A 120 -25.80 -19.30 -22.72
N ARG A 121 -25.28 -19.59 -21.53
CA ARG A 121 -25.18 -18.62 -20.42
C ARG A 121 -24.24 -17.46 -20.71
N TYR A 122 -23.18 -17.71 -21.50
CA TYR A 122 -22.31 -16.65 -21.98
C TYR A 122 -23.05 -15.79 -23.01
N LEU A 123 -23.71 -16.41 -23.98
CA LEU A 123 -24.50 -15.70 -25.01
C LEU A 123 -25.58 -14.81 -24.36
N ASP A 124 -26.35 -15.35 -23.40
CA ASP A 124 -27.34 -14.60 -22.62
C ASP A 124 -26.69 -13.45 -21.80
N TYR A 125 -25.42 -13.57 -21.42
CA TYR A 125 -24.69 -12.51 -20.72
C TYR A 125 -24.24 -11.41 -21.70
N VAL A 126 -23.73 -11.78 -22.87
CA VAL A 126 -23.38 -10.84 -23.94
C VAL A 126 -24.59 -10.01 -24.35
N GLU A 127 -25.74 -10.65 -24.60
CA GLU A 127 -26.98 -9.94 -24.99
C GLU A 127 -27.44 -8.95 -23.91
N ARG A 128 -27.41 -9.35 -22.64
CA ARG A 128 -27.76 -8.46 -21.51
C ARG A 128 -26.80 -7.30 -21.35
N ASN A 129 -25.51 -7.48 -21.67
CA ASN A 129 -24.53 -6.39 -21.67
C ASN A 129 -24.79 -5.45 -22.83
N ALA A 130 -25.02 -5.98 -24.04
CA ALA A 130 -25.33 -5.18 -25.22
C ALA A 130 -26.59 -4.32 -25.03
N ALA A 131 -27.64 -4.87 -24.39
CA ALA A 131 -28.86 -4.13 -24.04
C ALA A 131 -28.61 -2.94 -23.08
N LYS A 132 -27.48 -2.93 -22.37
CA LYS A 132 -27.04 -1.85 -21.47
C LYS A 132 -25.97 -0.95 -22.10
N GLY A 133 -25.62 -1.17 -23.37
CA GLY A 133 -24.50 -0.48 -24.03
C GLY A 133 -23.12 -0.88 -23.49
N LEU A 134 -23.01 -2.06 -22.87
CA LEU A 134 -21.75 -2.61 -22.35
C LEU A 134 -21.15 -3.62 -23.33
N HIS A 135 -19.82 -3.75 -23.28
CA HIS A 135 -19.08 -4.74 -24.05
C HIS A 135 -19.27 -6.17 -23.52
N PRO A 136 -18.93 -7.20 -24.32
CA PRO A 136 -18.92 -8.59 -23.86
C PRO A 136 -18.05 -8.79 -22.61
N PRO A 137 -18.39 -9.73 -21.73
CA PRO A 137 -17.52 -10.10 -20.62
C PRO A 137 -16.26 -10.82 -21.12
N SER A 138 -15.18 -10.73 -20.35
CA SER A 138 -13.99 -11.58 -20.56
C SER A 138 -14.38 -13.07 -20.58
N TYR A 139 -13.65 -13.89 -21.34
CA TYR A 139 -13.99 -15.29 -21.54
C TYR A 139 -12.77 -16.23 -21.55
N LEU A 140 -13.00 -17.48 -21.15
CA LEU A 140 -12.00 -18.52 -21.09
C LEU A 140 -11.90 -19.24 -22.44
N THR A 141 -10.69 -19.65 -22.78
CA THR A 141 -10.41 -20.50 -23.96
C THR A 141 -9.96 -21.91 -23.57
N ILE A 142 -9.88 -22.19 -22.27
CA ILE A 142 -9.49 -23.47 -21.68
C ILE A 142 -10.72 -24.27 -21.22
N SER A 143 -10.56 -25.57 -20.98
CA SER A 143 -11.63 -26.41 -20.47
C SER A 143 -11.99 -26.13 -19.00
N TYR A 144 -13.10 -26.69 -18.55
CA TYR A 144 -13.50 -26.63 -17.13
C TYR A 144 -12.49 -27.35 -16.24
N GLU A 145 -11.97 -28.48 -16.72
CA GLU A 145 -10.97 -29.29 -16.03
C GLU A 145 -9.66 -28.50 -15.88
N GLU A 146 -9.20 -27.84 -16.95
CA GLU A 146 -8.02 -26.96 -16.91
C GLU A 146 -8.24 -25.78 -15.96
N ALA A 147 -9.41 -25.15 -15.99
CA ALA A 147 -9.74 -24.07 -15.07
C ALA A 147 -9.73 -24.53 -13.60
N ASN A 148 -10.20 -25.76 -13.33
CA ASN A 148 -10.17 -26.35 -11.99
C ASN A 148 -8.75 -26.64 -11.52
N GLU A 149 -7.88 -27.15 -12.40
CA GLU A 149 -6.47 -27.37 -12.07
C GLU A 149 -5.72 -26.06 -11.82
N LEU A 150 -6.06 -24.98 -12.53
CA LEU A 150 -5.51 -23.65 -12.24
C LEU A 150 -5.91 -23.14 -10.84
N VAL A 151 -7.16 -23.34 -10.42
CA VAL A 151 -7.60 -22.98 -9.07
C VAL A 151 -6.78 -23.75 -8.03
N LYS A 152 -6.66 -25.07 -8.16
CA LYS A 152 -5.88 -25.89 -7.23
C LYS A 152 -4.40 -25.51 -7.19
N LYS A 153 -3.81 -25.23 -8.35
CA LYS A 153 -2.39 -24.89 -8.48
C LYS A 153 -2.05 -23.53 -7.86
N TYR A 154 -2.90 -22.53 -8.08
CA TYR A 154 -2.54 -21.14 -7.79
C TYR A 154 -3.26 -20.54 -6.57
N ALA A 155 -4.25 -21.21 -5.99
CA ALA A 155 -4.98 -20.64 -4.87
C ALA A 155 -4.07 -20.27 -3.68
N GLY A 156 -4.07 -19.00 -3.29
CA GLY A 156 -3.29 -18.47 -2.18
C GLY A 156 -1.83 -18.17 -2.50
N THR A 157 -1.43 -18.23 -3.77
CA THR A 157 -0.05 -18.02 -4.23
C THR A 157 0.21 -16.67 -4.88
N GLY A 158 -0.85 -15.98 -5.32
CA GLY A 158 -0.78 -14.72 -6.02
C GLY A 158 -0.93 -13.50 -5.12
N ILE A 159 -1.36 -12.40 -5.75
CA ILE A 159 -1.51 -11.10 -5.10
C ILE A 159 -2.95 -10.97 -4.58
N LEU A 160 -3.11 -11.04 -3.25
CA LEU A 160 -4.39 -10.84 -2.59
C LEU A 160 -4.90 -9.40 -2.87
N GLN A 161 -6.17 -9.28 -3.20
CA GLN A 161 -6.84 -8.01 -3.42
C GLN A 161 -7.61 -7.58 -2.17
N PHE A 162 -7.48 -6.29 -1.85
CA PHE A 162 -8.16 -5.65 -0.73
C PHE A 162 -8.97 -4.45 -1.23
N SER A 163 -10.03 -4.12 -0.50
CA SER A 163 -10.74 -2.86 -0.69
C SER A 163 -9.88 -1.67 -0.28
N GLY A 164 -10.26 -0.45 -0.66
CA GLY A 164 -9.57 0.77 -0.21
C GLY A 164 -9.58 0.99 1.31
N LYS A 165 -10.34 0.18 2.06
CA LYS A 165 -10.36 0.15 3.54
C LYS A 165 -9.54 -1.00 4.14
N GLY A 166 -8.71 -1.68 3.34
CA GLY A 166 -7.88 -2.81 3.79
C GLY A 166 -8.64 -4.12 4.02
N LYS A 167 -9.93 -4.21 3.70
CA LYS A 167 -10.71 -5.46 3.84
C LYS A 167 -10.46 -6.40 2.67
N TRP A 168 -10.20 -7.68 2.98
CA TRP A 168 -10.14 -8.77 2.01
C TRP A 168 -11.41 -8.84 1.16
N ILE A 169 -11.28 -8.88 -0.17
CA ILE A 169 -12.43 -8.91 -1.09
C ILE A 169 -12.64 -10.28 -1.75
N ASN A 170 -12.06 -11.35 -1.19
CA ASN A 170 -12.17 -12.72 -1.73
C ASN A 170 -11.63 -12.84 -3.16
N LYS A 171 -10.60 -12.07 -3.52
CA LYS A 171 -10.02 -12.08 -4.87
C LYS A 171 -8.52 -12.08 -4.84
N GLU A 172 -7.94 -12.90 -5.69
CA GLU A 172 -6.49 -12.98 -5.86
C GLU A 172 -6.14 -12.79 -7.34
N LEU A 173 -5.06 -12.07 -7.62
CA LEU A 173 -4.50 -11.92 -8.96
C LEU A 173 -3.38 -12.93 -9.17
N ILE A 174 -3.49 -13.70 -10.25
CA ILE A 174 -2.51 -14.69 -10.66
C ILE A 174 -1.86 -14.23 -11.96
N LYS A 175 -0.53 -14.19 -11.96
CA LYS A 175 0.28 -14.07 -13.18
C LYS A 175 0.50 -15.48 -13.71
N GLY A 176 -0.09 -15.77 -14.86
CA GLY A 176 -0.10 -17.13 -15.42
C GLY A 176 1.02 -17.37 -16.42
N ASP A 177 1.37 -18.65 -16.61
CA ASP A 177 2.44 -19.05 -17.53
C ASP A 177 1.93 -19.33 -18.95
N LYS A 178 0.66 -19.74 -19.06
CA LYS A 178 -0.02 -20.16 -20.30
C LYS A 178 -1.23 -19.28 -20.57
N TYR A 179 -1.60 -19.12 -21.83
CA TYR A 179 -2.82 -18.39 -22.19
C TYR A 179 -4.05 -19.16 -21.71
N ILE A 180 -4.95 -18.48 -21.00
CA ILE A 180 -6.14 -19.09 -20.38
C ILE A 180 -7.45 -18.54 -20.96
N GLY A 181 -7.39 -17.37 -21.60
CA GLY A 181 -8.57 -16.70 -22.12
C GLY A 181 -8.29 -15.35 -22.75
N VAL A 182 -9.35 -14.59 -22.93
CA VAL A 182 -9.35 -13.24 -23.48
C VAL A 182 -9.90 -12.28 -22.45
N TYR A 183 -9.15 -11.22 -22.19
CA TYR A 183 -9.60 -10.07 -21.44
C TYR A 183 -10.29 -9.09 -22.40
N VAL A 184 -11.48 -8.64 -22.03
CA VAL A 184 -12.22 -7.60 -22.77
C VAL A 184 -12.22 -6.32 -21.95
N ASP A 185 -11.63 -5.25 -22.47
CA ASP A 185 -11.68 -3.93 -21.85
C ASP A 185 -13.12 -3.38 -21.93
N GLN A 186 -13.75 -3.15 -20.78
CA GLN A 186 -15.15 -2.70 -20.72
C GLN A 186 -15.35 -1.24 -21.12
N THR A 187 -14.27 -0.50 -21.40
CA THR A 187 -14.30 0.88 -21.90
C THR A 187 -14.17 0.90 -23.42
N THR A 188 -13.16 0.21 -23.95
CA THR A 188 -12.83 0.27 -25.39
C THR A 188 -13.42 -0.89 -26.20
N GLY A 189 -13.76 -2.00 -25.54
CA GLY A 189 -14.14 -3.25 -26.20
C GLY A 189 -12.94 -4.04 -26.74
N GLU A 190 -11.72 -3.59 -26.47
CA GLU A 190 -10.50 -4.24 -26.95
C GLU A 190 -10.33 -5.62 -26.32
N GLU A 191 -10.07 -6.60 -27.18
CA GLU A 191 -9.84 -7.99 -26.79
C GLU A 191 -8.35 -8.31 -26.77
N VAL A 192 -7.85 -8.75 -25.62
CA VAL A 192 -6.45 -9.10 -25.43
C VAL A 192 -6.34 -10.52 -24.90
N LYS A 193 -5.67 -11.40 -25.65
CA LYS A 193 -5.32 -12.73 -25.16
C LYS A 193 -4.46 -12.59 -23.91
N THR A 194 -4.83 -13.28 -22.84
CA THR A 194 -4.16 -13.16 -21.55
C THR A 194 -3.82 -14.51 -20.93
N LYS A 195 -2.71 -14.51 -20.20
CA LYS A 195 -2.30 -15.58 -19.31
C LYS A 195 -2.74 -15.33 -17.87
N ASP A 196 -3.03 -14.08 -17.55
CA ASP A 196 -3.33 -13.64 -16.21
C ASP A 196 -4.82 -13.80 -15.91
N PHE A 197 -5.12 -14.13 -14.67
CA PHE A 197 -6.49 -14.33 -14.22
C PHE A 197 -6.67 -13.92 -12.77
N LYS A 198 -7.92 -13.66 -12.42
CA LYS A 198 -8.37 -13.49 -11.04
C LYS A 198 -8.95 -14.79 -10.55
N ILE A 199 -8.61 -15.21 -9.34
CA ILE A 199 -9.36 -16.22 -8.60
C ILE A 199 -10.35 -15.49 -7.71
N HIS A 200 -11.63 -15.81 -7.84
CA HIS A 200 -12.71 -15.32 -6.99
C HIS A 200 -13.16 -16.42 -6.05
N TYR A 201 -12.86 -16.26 -4.76
CA TYR A 201 -13.20 -17.23 -3.73
C TYR A 201 -14.64 -17.08 -3.27
N SER A 202 -15.29 -18.22 -3.02
CA SER A 202 -16.54 -18.26 -2.27
C SER A 202 -16.65 -19.57 -1.50
N LYS A 203 -17.57 -19.62 -0.54
CA LYS A 203 -17.87 -20.85 0.21
C LYS A 203 -18.55 -21.93 -0.63
N THR A 204 -19.24 -21.55 -1.72
CA THR A 204 -20.05 -22.46 -2.54
C THR A 204 -19.40 -22.83 -3.87
N GLY A 205 -18.33 -22.14 -4.26
CA GLY A 205 -17.55 -22.44 -5.45
C GLY A 205 -16.67 -21.27 -5.88
N THR A 206 -15.45 -21.59 -6.28
CA THR A 206 -14.47 -20.61 -6.75
C THR A 206 -14.62 -20.44 -8.27
N HIS A 207 -14.24 -19.31 -8.85
CA HIS A 207 -14.14 -19.21 -10.31
C HIS A 207 -12.97 -18.33 -10.73
N ILE A 208 -12.49 -18.55 -11.95
CA ILE A 208 -11.45 -17.73 -12.55
C ILE A 208 -12.01 -16.80 -13.60
N VAL A 209 -11.42 -15.60 -13.70
CA VAL A 209 -11.78 -14.60 -14.71
C VAL A 209 -10.51 -14.08 -15.37
N PRO A 210 -10.39 -14.12 -16.71
CA PRO A 210 -9.27 -13.52 -17.42
C PRO A 210 -9.12 -12.03 -17.09
N THR A 211 -7.88 -11.59 -16.85
CA THR A 211 -7.57 -10.20 -16.54
C THR A 211 -6.27 -9.78 -17.20
N LEU A 212 -5.94 -8.50 -17.17
CA LEU A 212 -4.58 -8.02 -17.42
C LEU A 212 -3.97 -7.51 -16.12
N ILE A 213 -2.79 -8.02 -15.77
CA ILE A 213 -1.98 -7.46 -14.69
C ILE A 213 -1.02 -6.47 -15.33
N LYS A 214 -1.31 -5.17 -15.24
CA LYS A 214 -0.38 -4.13 -15.65
C LYS A 214 0.76 -4.11 -14.64
N GLU A 215 1.99 -4.38 -15.09
CA GLU A 215 3.16 -4.06 -14.28
C GLU A 215 3.13 -2.55 -14.04
N ARG A 216 2.99 -2.12 -12.78
CA ARG A 216 3.18 -0.71 -12.44
C ARG A 216 4.62 -0.38 -12.85
N GLY A 217 4.78 0.38 -13.93
CA GLY A 217 6.08 0.89 -14.35
C GLY A 217 6.78 1.48 -13.13
N LYS A 218 8.01 1.01 -12.87
CA LYS A 218 8.89 1.56 -11.85
C LYS A 218 8.87 3.08 -12.02
N LYS A 219 8.27 3.80 -11.07
CA LYS A 219 8.56 5.23 -10.92
C LYS A 219 10.02 5.29 -10.47
N HIS A 220 10.90 5.61 -11.41
CA HIS A 220 12.24 6.07 -11.13
C HIS A 220 12.18 7.40 -10.38
#